data_AF-A0A7S2K7E3-F1
#
_entry.id   AF-A0A7S2K7E3-F1
#
_cell.length_a   1.000
_cell.length_b   1.000
_cell.length_c   1.000
_cell.angle_alpha   90.00
_cell.angle_beta   90.00
_cell.angle_gamma   90.00
#
_symmetry.space_group_name_H-M   'P 1'
#
loop_
_entity.id
_entity.type
_entity.pdbx_description
1 polymer ?
#
loop_
_entity_poly.entity_id
_entity_poly.type
_entity_poly.pdbx_seq_one_letter_code
_entity_poly.pdbx_strand_id
1 'polypeptide(L)'
;MSDANANNKRNKKSGGKTSNGPRNKGPRREMNRDEQLSRSLTWVLRHQAKSLGLNISDDGYIPLNEVLSCHKRFNGYSEEDVKRVVQNCTKQRFRLEQSNDEDGTLRIRANQGHTIRSVKDEELL
;
A
#
# COMPACT_ATOMS: atom_id res chain seq x y z
N MET A 1 -6.01 58.03 -6.07
CA MET A 1 -4.55 58.27 -6.11
C MET A 1 -3.89 57.04 -5.53
N SER A 2 -3.67 55.98 -6.32
CA SER A 2 -2.55 55.81 -7.28
C SER A 2 -1.35 55.20 -6.57
N ASP A 3 -1.11 53.89 -6.77
CA ASP A 3 -0.02 53.30 -7.59
C ASP A 3 1.30 53.21 -6.76
N ALA A 4 2.18 52.20 -6.77
CA ALA A 4 2.34 50.90 -7.44
C ALA A 4 3.44 50.12 -6.63
N ASN A 5 3.37 48.79 -6.52
CA ASN A 5 4.21 47.77 -7.20
C ASN A 5 5.75 47.85 -7.04
N ALA A 6 6.36 46.79 -6.47
CA ALA A 6 7.52 46.03 -6.98
C ALA A 6 8.11 45.15 -5.85
N ASN A 7 8.81 44.04 -6.04
CA ASN A 7 8.86 42.95 -7.02
C ASN A 7 9.91 41.96 -6.43
N ASN A 8 9.68 40.66 -6.57
CA ASN A 8 10.70 39.59 -6.66
C ASN A 8 11.66 39.31 -5.48
N LYS A 9 11.57 38.09 -4.90
CA LYS A 9 12.73 37.16 -4.83
C LYS A 9 12.37 35.76 -4.29
N ARG A 10 12.73 34.77 -5.12
CA ARG A 10 13.33 33.46 -4.79
C ARG A 10 12.43 32.23 -4.59
N ASN A 11 12.18 31.60 -5.73
CA ASN A 11 12.32 30.17 -5.98
C ASN A 11 13.52 29.52 -5.21
N LYS A 12 13.26 28.43 -4.46
CA LYS A 12 14.27 27.38 -4.26
C LYS A 12 13.60 26.01 -4.06
N LYS A 13 13.50 25.28 -5.17
CA LYS A 13 13.42 23.83 -5.22
C LYS A 13 14.57 23.17 -4.45
N SER A 14 14.31 21.91 -4.11
CA SER A 14 15.24 20.76 -4.07
C SER A 14 16.08 20.50 -2.82
N GLY A 15 15.99 19.25 -2.37
CA GLY A 15 17.08 18.54 -1.71
C GLY A 15 16.92 18.35 -0.21
N GLY A 16 15.91 17.57 0.21
CA GLY A 16 15.93 16.95 1.54
C GLY A 16 17.20 16.11 1.66
N LYS A 17 18.20 16.65 2.36
CA LYS A 17 19.45 15.97 2.71
C LYS A 17 19.11 14.82 3.65
N THR A 18 18.98 13.60 3.14
CA THR A 18 18.99 12.42 3.99
C THR A 18 20.44 11.97 4.17
N SER A 19 20.98 12.24 5.35
CA SER A 19 22.27 11.73 5.83
C SER A 19 22.30 10.20 5.75
N ASN A 20 23.13 9.66 4.84
CA ASN A 20 23.52 8.25 4.83
C ASN A 20 24.54 8.01 5.94
N GLY A 21 24.07 7.97 7.19
CA GLY A 21 24.77 7.31 8.28
C GLY A 21 24.38 5.83 8.32
N PRO A 22 25.31 4.90 8.64
CA PRO A 22 24.95 3.51 8.85
C PRO A 22 23.93 3.43 9.99
N ARG A 23 22.67 3.13 9.67
CA ARG A 23 21.63 2.92 10.67
C ARG A 23 22.03 1.69 11.47
N ASN A 24 22.54 1.90 12.67
CA ASN A 24 22.78 0.88 13.68
C ASN A 24 21.44 0.18 13.95
N LYS A 25 21.16 -0.89 13.21
CA LYS A 25 20.01 -1.76 13.45
C LYS A 25 20.41 -2.61 14.63
N GLY A 26 19.97 -2.20 15.82
CA GLY A 26 19.90 -3.08 16.98
C GLY A 26 19.22 -4.41 16.62
N PRO A 27 19.30 -5.42 17.50
CA PRO A 27 18.82 -6.77 17.20
C PRO A 27 17.42 -6.72 16.61
N ARG A 28 17.30 -7.26 15.40
CA ARG A 28 16.08 -7.21 14.61
C ARG A 28 15.04 -8.03 15.36
N ARG A 29 14.15 -7.35 16.08
CA ARG A 29 13.03 -7.99 16.78
C ARG A 29 12.36 -8.96 15.79
N GLU A 30 12.23 -10.23 16.18
CA GLU A 30 11.53 -11.19 15.33
C GLU A 30 10.13 -10.65 15.05
N MET A 31 9.79 -10.53 13.76
CA MET A 31 8.47 -10.07 13.37
C MET A 31 7.50 -11.22 13.56
N ASN A 32 6.38 -10.92 14.21
CA ASN A 32 5.29 -11.86 14.31
C ASN A 32 4.74 -12.17 12.91
N ARG A 33 4.17 -13.36 12.75
CA ARG A 33 3.60 -13.86 11.48
C ARG A 33 2.66 -12.83 10.81
N ASP A 34 1.81 -12.19 11.60
CA ASP A 34 0.88 -11.15 11.15
C ASP A 34 1.59 -9.88 10.64
N GLU A 35 2.70 -9.47 11.26
CA GLU A 35 3.53 -8.34 10.81
C GLU A 35 4.22 -8.65 9.48
N GLN A 36 4.66 -9.90 9.28
CA GLN A 36 5.26 -10.35 8.04
C GLN A 36 4.23 -10.38 6.90
N LEU A 37 3.03 -10.87 7.17
CA LEU A 37 1.91 -10.84 6.22
C LEU A 37 1.52 -9.40 5.87
N SER A 38 1.33 -8.53 6.85
CA SER A 38 1.00 -7.11 6.66
C SER A 38 2.01 -6.38 5.74
N ARG A 39 3.30 -6.63 5.93
CA ARG A 39 4.35 -6.07 5.08
C ARG A 39 4.32 -6.64 3.66
N SER A 40 4.05 -7.93 3.53
CA SER A 40 3.94 -8.59 2.22
C SER A 40 2.74 -8.06 1.44
N LEU A 41 1.58 -7.90 2.09
CA LEU A 41 0.39 -7.27 1.52
C LEU A 41 0.68 -5.84 1.07
N THR A 42 1.32 -5.02 1.91
CA THR A 42 1.70 -3.65 1.55
C THR A 42 2.57 -3.61 0.28
N TRP A 43 3.55 -4.49 0.20
CA TRP A 43 4.48 -4.57 -0.94
C TRP A 43 3.78 -4.97 -2.24
N VAL A 44 2.90 -5.99 -2.19
CA VAL A 44 2.13 -6.41 -3.36
C VAL A 44 1.15 -5.31 -3.79
N LEU A 45 0.28 -4.88 -2.88
CA LEU A 45 -0.84 -4.00 -3.21
C LEU A 45 -0.37 -2.63 -3.72
N ARG A 46 0.70 -2.06 -3.15
CA ARG A 46 1.15 -0.70 -3.51
C ARG A 46 2.11 -0.63 -4.68
N HIS A 47 2.85 -1.71 -4.94
CA HIS A 47 3.98 -1.67 -5.86
C HIS A 47 3.99 -2.82 -6.86
N GLN A 48 3.83 -4.06 -6.39
CA GLN A 48 4.11 -5.22 -7.23
C GLN A 48 2.92 -5.85 -7.92
N ALA A 49 1.69 -5.43 -7.66
CA ALA A 49 0.50 -6.05 -8.25
C ALA A 49 0.62 -6.22 -9.78
N LYS A 50 0.94 -5.15 -10.51
CA LYS A 50 1.17 -5.23 -11.96
C LYS A 50 2.36 -6.10 -12.35
N SER A 51 3.45 -6.03 -11.59
CA SER A 51 4.66 -6.83 -11.88
C SER A 51 4.46 -8.32 -11.65
N LEU A 52 3.50 -8.69 -10.79
CA LEU A 52 3.13 -10.08 -10.51
C LEU A 52 1.99 -10.56 -11.41
N GLY A 53 1.55 -9.73 -12.37
CA GLY A 53 0.44 -10.07 -13.27
C GLY A 53 -0.92 -10.10 -12.59
N LEU A 54 -1.06 -9.48 -11.42
CA LEU A 54 -2.32 -9.42 -10.70
C LEU A 54 -3.29 -8.45 -11.39
N ASN A 55 -4.56 -8.86 -11.47
CA ASN A 55 -5.58 -8.02 -12.07
C ASN A 55 -6.09 -7.01 -11.03
N ILE A 56 -5.44 -5.85 -10.98
CA ILE A 56 -5.85 -4.75 -10.13
C ILE A 56 -6.95 -3.93 -10.80
N SER A 57 -8.08 -3.80 -10.11
CA SER A 57 -9.21 -2.97 -10.54
C SER A 57 -8.86 -1.48 -10.42
N ASP A 58 -9.60 -0.62 -11.11
CA ASP A 58 -9.39 0.84 -11.07
C ASP A 58 -9.49 1.42 -9.64
N ASP A 59 -10.33 0.80 -8.80
CA ASP A 59 -10.52 1.13 -7.38
C ASP A 59 -9.43 0.56 -6.45
N GLY A 60 -8.42 -0.11 -7.02
CA GLY A 60 -7.28 -0.69 -6.32
C GLY A 60 -7.51 -2.09 -5.73
N TYR A 61 -8.70 -2.67 -5.94
CA TYR A 61 -9.02 -4.01 -5.45
C TYR A 61 -8.41 -5.12 -6.30
N ILE A 62 -7.99 -6.18 -5.61
CA ILE A 62 -7.47 -7.42 -6.19
C ILE A 62 -8.17 -8.60 -5.51
N PRO A 63 -8.57 -9.65 -6.25
CA PRO A 63 -9.07 -10.88 -5.66
C PRO A 63 -8.07 -11.49 -4.65
N LEU A 64 -8.56 -11.85 -3.46
CA LEU A 64 -7.72 -12.33 -2.36
C LEU A 64 -7.03 -13.65 -2.69
N ASN A 65 -7.73 -14.54 -3.40
CA ASN A 65 -7.19 -15.79 -3.91
C ASN A 65 -5.97 -15.57 -4.83
N GLU A 66 -6.02 -14.57 -5.71
CA GLU A 66 -4.88 -14.21 -6.55
C GLU A 66 -3.72 -13.67 -5.71
N VAL A 67 -3.99 -12.82 -4.73
CA VAL A 67 -2.94 -12.29 -3.82
C VAL A 67 -2.26 -13.41 -3.03
N LEU A 68 -3.02 -14.39 -2.52
CA LEU A 68 -2.46 -15.51 -1.76
C LEU A 68 -1.67 -16.49 -2.65
N SER A 69 -1.99 -16.57 -3.94
CA SER A 69 -1.32 -17.47 -4.89
C SER A 69 -0.19 -16.79 -5.69
N CYS A 70 -0.11 -15.46 -5.72
CA CYS A 70 0.82 -14.74 -6.60
C CYS A 70 2.31 -14.91 -6.26
N HIS A 71 2.64 -15.24 -5.01
CA HIS A 71 4.03 -15.27 -4.58
C HIS A 71 4.23 -16.18 -3.36
N LYS A 72 5.36 -16.90 -3.33
CA LYS A 72 5.80 -17.78 -2.23
C LYS A 72 5.82 -17.17 -0.82
N ARG A 73 5.67 -15.84 -0.71
CA ARG A 73 5.62 -15.11 0.58
C ARG A 73 4.27 -15.32 1.28
N PHE A 74 3.25 -15.68 0.51
CA PHE A 74 1.91 -15.95 0.99
C PHE A 74 1.65 -17.45 1.22
N ASN A 75 2.61 -18.32 0.89
CA ASN A 75 2.46 -19.75 1.13
C ASN A 75 2.22 -20.03 2.62
N GLY A 76 1.13 -20.75 2.89
CA GLY A 76 0.71 -21.12 4.23
C GLY A 76 -0.17 -20.08 4.93
N TYR A 77 -0.41 -18.90 4.35
CA TYR A 77 -1.39 -17.97 4.88
C TYR A 77 -2.77 -18.26 4.30
N SER A 78 -3.80 -18.22 5.15
CA SER A 78 -5.20 -18.36 4.72
C SER A 78 -5.92 -17.02 4.63
N GLU A 79 -7.15 -17.04 4.15
CA GLU A 79 -8.00 -15.86 4.10
C GLU A 79 -8.30 -15.32 5.51
N GLU A 80 -8.41 -16.21 6.50
CA GLU A 80 -8.59 -15.88 7.93
C GLU A 80 -7.39 -15.11 8.48
N ASP A 81 -6.17 -15.48 8.07
CA ASP A 81 -4.96 -14.74 8.45
C ASP A 81 -5.00 -13.31 7.92
N VAL A 82 -5.46 -13.14 6.68
CA VAL A 82 -5.60 -11.82 6.07
C VAL A 82 -6.71 -11.02 6.75
N LYS A 83 -7.88 -11.61 7.02
CA LYS A 83 -8.96 -10.98 7.81
C LYS A 83 -8.44 -10.48 9.15
N ARG A 84 -7.71 -11.33 9.88
CA ARG A 84 -7.10 -10.99 11.16
C ARG A 84 -6.10 -9.84 11.04
N VAL A 85 -5.23 -9.84 10.03
CA VAL A 85 -4.27 -8.75 9.80
C VAL A 85 -4.97 -7.44 9.47
N VAL A 86 -6.04 -7.47 8.68
CA VAL A 86 -6.84 -6.28 8.33
C VAL A 86 -7.53 -5.73 9.57
N GLN A 87 -8.15 -6.60 10.38
CA GLN A 87 -8.82 -6.23 11.64
C GLN A 87 -7.86 -5.67 12.68
N ASN A 88 -6.69 -6.28 12.84
CA ASN A 88 -5.66 -5.84 13.78
C ASN A 88 -4.86 -4.63 13.27
N CYS A 89 -5.11 -4.17 12.04
CA CYS A 89 -4.42 -3.02 11.48
C CYS A 89 -5.00 -1.72 12.06
N THR A 90 -4.39 -1.22 13.13
CA THR A 90 -4.75 0.07 13.78
C THR A 90 -4.71 1.26 12.82
N LYS A 91 -3.87 1.19 11.79
CA LYS A 91 -3.74 2.25 10.77
C LYS A 91 -4.71 2.11 9.62
N GLN A 92 -5.60 1.10 9.64
CA GLN A 92 -6.54 0.80 8.57
C GLN A 92 -5.86 0.90 7.19
N ARG A 93 -4.73 0.20 7.02
CA ARG A 93 -3.94 0.29 5.77
C ARG A 93 -4.56 -0.45 4.61
N PHE A 94 -5.47 -1.37 4.93
CA PHE A 94 -6.06 -2.31 4.01
C PHE A 94 -7.57 -2.27 4.17
N ARG A 95 -8.27 -2.56 3.09
CA ARG A 95 -9.70 -2.81 3.10
C ARG A 95 -9.96 -4.15 2.44
N LEU A 96 -10.72 -4.98 3.14
CA LEU A 96 -11.19 -6.27 2.67
C LEU A 96 -12.69 -6.17 2.46
N GLU A 97 -13.16 -6.58 1.29
CA GLU A 97 -14.56 -6.49 0.90
C GLU A 97 -14.97 -7.74 0.13
N GLN A 98 -16.24 -8.11 0.23
CA GLN A 98 -16.78 -9.21 -0.53
C GLN A 98 -17.23 -8.71 -1.90
N SER A 99 -16.93 -9.45 -2.96
CA SER A 99 -17.41 -9.11 -4.28
C SER A 99 -18.93 -9.18 -4.36
N ASN A 100 -19.53 -8.32 -5.18
CA ASN A 100 -20.94 -8.39 -5.55
C ASN A 100 -21.21 -9.41 -6.66
N ASP A 101 -20.18 -10.12 -7.12
CA ASP A 101 -20.34 -11.24 -8.06
C ASP A 101 -21.10 -12.40 -7.37
N GLU A 102 -21.75 -13.26 -8.15
CA GLU A 102 -22.55 -14.39 -7.64
C GLU A 102 -21.74 -15.34 -6.73
N ASP A 103 -20.43 -15.41 -6.93
CA ASP A 103 -19.50 -16.22 -6.12
C ASP A 103 -19.09 -15.57 -4.79
N GLY A 104 -19.36 -14.27 -4.58
CA GLY A 104 -19.01 -13.57 -3.34
C GLY A 104 -17.51 -13.62 -3.01
N THR A 105 -16.63 -13.55 -4.02
CA THR A 105 -15.17 -13.68 -3.84
C THR A 105 -14.62 -12.53 -3.00
N LEU A 106 -13.74 -12.81 -2.05
CA LEU A 106 -13.10 -11.76 -1.23
C LEU A 106 -12.07 -10.98 -2.05
N ARG A 107 -12.06 -9.66 -1.87
CA ARG A 107 -11.17 -8.72 -2.56
C ARG A 107 -10.48 -7.83 -1.54
N ILE A 108 -9.19 -7.56 -1.74
CA ILE A 108 -8.39 -6.71 -0.87
C ILE A 108 -7.74 -5.57 -1.65
N ARG A 109 -7.66 -4.40 -1.01
CA ARG A 109 -6.89 -3.25 -1.50
C ARG A 109 -6.07 -2.60 -0.40
N ALA A 110 -5.08 -1.80 -0.78
CA ALA A 110 -4.51 -0.81 0.13
C ALA A 110 -5.37 0.46 0.12
N ASN A 111 -5.44 1.18 1.23
CA ASN A 111 -6.28 2.38 1.31
C ASN A 111 -5.62 3.62 0.69
N GLN A 112 -4.29 3.67 0.64
CA GLN A 112 -3.53 4.81 0.10
C GLN A 112 -2.18 4.38 -0.46
N GLY A 113 -1.52 5.26 -1.22
CA GLY A 113 -0.11 5.20 -1.55
C GLY A 113 0.23 4.10 -2.54
N HIS A 114 -0.64 3.92 -3.53
CA HIS A 114 -0.31 3.16 -4.72
C HIS A 114 0.66 3.98 -5.57
N THR A 115 1.82 3.40 -5.89
CA THR A 115 2.68 3.96 -6.94
C THR A 115 2.28 3.45 -8.33
N ILE A 116 1.21 2.65 -8.39
CA ILE A 116 0.68 2.03 -9.59
C ILE A 116 -0.17 3.08 -10.32
N ARG A 117 0.35 3.58 -11.45
CA ARG A 117 -0.29 4.65 -12.27
C ARG A 117 -1.75 4.40 -12.71
N SER A 118 -2.27 3.18 -12.57
CA SER A 118 -3.65 2.86 -12.99
C SER A 118 -4.66 2.90 -11.85
N VAL A 119 -4.23 3.02 -10.59
CA VAL A 119 -5.16 3.14 -9.47
C VAL A 119 -5.45 4.62 -9.24
N LYS A 120 -6.73 4.99 -9.18
CA LYS A 120 -7.14 6.36 -8.83
C LYS A 120 -6.96 6.58 -7.33
N ASP A 121 -5.78 7.00 -6.91
CA ASP A 121 -5.45 7.26 -5.49
C ASP A 121 -6.15 8.53 -4.95
N GLU A 122 -6.72 9.38 -5.81
CA GLU A 122 -7.16 10.75 -5.47
C GLU A 122 -8.59 10.89 -4.88
N GLU A 123 -9.36 9.81 -4.74
CA GLU A 123 -10.73 9.85 -4.17
C GLU A 123 -10.90 9.09 -2.85
N LEU A 124 -9.82 8.61 -2.24
CA LEU A 124 -9.89 7.71 -1.09
C LEU A 124 -9.51 8.41 0.22
N LEU A 125 -10.52 9.05 0.82
CA LEU A 125 -10.49 9.72 2.13
C LEU A 125 -11.01 8.79 3.23
#